data_AF-A0A9Q0SC14-F1
#
_entry.id   AF-A0A9Q0SC14-F1
#
_cell.length_a   1.000
_cell.length_b   1.000
_cell.length_c   1.000
_cell.angle_alpha   90.00
_cell.angle_beta   90.00
_cell.angle_gamma   90.00
#
_symmetry.space_group_name_H-M   'P 1'
#
loop_
_entity.id
_entity.type
_entity.pdbx_description
1 polymer ?
#
loop_
_entity_poly.entity_id
_entity_poly.type
_entity_poly.pdbx_seq_one_letter_code
_entity_poly.pdbx_strand_id
1 'polypeptide(L)'
;MPMKHRFSQVFNLDKNSTPRVWNPEQNIDEIERNALSASLKILAVMAAIRLDNTEDQIEIVLSSSLMGAVPAEADAPDPLASNTWEEVSPNATLLTPAQCKLLWMQFKADIAYIVNQATSAQEARRQAKKVIKQILGLVAFAIMTLVSYWAMGTASNPEMAAGLRNVGKAMVHLMKDIGPEVLAILKDELPKALSFLGPQMVALIMALFKNMTERWQ
;
A
#
# COMPACT_ATOMS: atom_id res chain seq x y z
N MET A 1 -7.45 -16.28 -16.34
CA MET A 1 -7.84 -15.31 -17.39
C MET A 1 -6.65 -14.43 -17.77
N PRO A 2 -6.39 -14.20 -19.08
CA PRO A 2 -5.27 -13.38 -19.56
C PRO A 2 -5.22 -11.96 -18.98
N MET A 3 -6.38 -11.30 -18.85
CA MET A 3 -6.49 -9.98 -18.21
C MET A 3 -5.99 -9.99 -16.76
N LYS A 4 -6.42 -10.97 -15.95
CA LYS A 4 -5.96 -11.12 -14.55
C LYS A 4 -4.45 -11.34 -14.48
N HIS A 5 -3.89 -12.13 -15.39
CA HIS A 5 -2.45 -12.34 -15.43
C HIS A 5 -1.71 -11.02 -15.72
N ARG A 6 -2.17 -10.26 -16.72
CA ARG A 6 -1.60 -8.94 -17.06
C ARG A 6 -1.74 -7.94 -15.91
N PHE A 7 -2.90 -7.91 -15.25
CA PHE A 7 -3.14 -7.10 -14.07
C PHE A 7 -2.13 -7.42 -12.97
N SER A 8 -2.01 -8.70 -12.59
CA SER A 8 -1.09 -9.13 -11.53
C SER A 8 0.36 -8.82 -11.87
N GLN A 9 0.79 -8.95 -13.13
CA GLN A 9 2.13 -8.56 -13.56
C GLN A 9 2.40 -7.07 -13.35
N VAL A 10 1.47 -6.20 -13.73
CA VAL A 10 1.67 -4.73 -13.62
C VAL A 10 1.47 -4.23 -12.18
N PHE A 11 0.50 -4.80 -11.47
CA PHE A 11 0.11 -4.36 -10.13
C PHE A 11 1.06 -4.90 -9.05
N ASN A 12 1.35 -6.21 -9.06
CA ASN A 12 2.12 -6.86 -8.00
C ASN A 12 3.63 -6.83 -8.22
N LEU A 13 4.11 -6.48 -9.41
CA LEU A 13 5.54 -6.40 -9.67
C LEU A 13 5.98 -4.94 -9.80
N ASP A 14 7.22 -4.67 -9.40
CA ASP A 14 7.89 -3.41 -9.68
C ASP A 14 8.52 -3.41 -11.08
N LYS A 15 9.25 -2.33 -11.41
CA LYS A 15 9.91 -2.18 -12.72
C LYS A 15 10.97 -3.27 -13.00
N ASN A 16 11.47 -3.93 -11.96
CA ASN A 16 12.50 -4.95 -12.04
C ASN A 16 11.90 -6.37 -11.99
N SER A 17 10.58 -6.50 -12.16
CA SER A 17 9.85 -7.78 -12.02
C SER A 17 9.98 -8.43 -10.64
N THR A 18 10.26 -7.65 -9.60
CA THR A 18 10.29 -8.14 -8.23
C THR A 18 8.95 -7.90 -7.54
N PRO A 19 8.54 -8.76 -6.58
CA PRO A 19 7.32 -8.55 -5.82
C PRO A 19 7.29 -7.15 -5.17
N ARG A 20 6.25 -6.39 -5.47
CA ARG A 20 6.09 -5.01 -5.04
C ARG A 20 5.89 -4.94 -3.54
N VAL A 21 6.70 -4.09 -2.93
CA VAL A 21 6.59 -3.72 -1.52
C VAL A 21 5.70 -2.46 -1.45
N TRP A 22 4.49 -2.60 -0.88
CA TRP A 22 3.53 -1.50 -0.71
C TRP A 22 4.02 -0.47 0.32
N ASN A 23 4.55 0.64 -0.16
CA ASN A 23 5.08 1.72 0.69
C ASN A 23 4.04 2.82 0.89
N PRO A 24 4.02 3.51 2.05
CA PRO A 24 3.09 4.61 2.33
C PRO A 24 3.01 5.71 1.27
N GLU A 25 4.11 5.95 0.55
CA GLU A 25 4.27 7.02 -0.43
C GLU A 25 3.73 6.64 -1.82
N GLN A 26 3.47 5.36 -2.08
CA GLN A 26 2.96 4.91 -3.37
C GLN A 26 1.48 5.26 -3.54
N ASN A 27 1.10 5.68 -4.75
CA ASN A 27 -0.28 5.90 -5.13
C ASN A 27 -0.88 4.60 -5.69
N ILE A 28 -1.64 3.87 -4.85
CA ILE A 28 -2.26 2.60 -5.26
C ILE A 28 -3.26 2.83 -6.40
N ASP A 29 -4.05 3.90 -6.35
CA ASP A 29 -5.08 4.19 -7.36
C ASP A 29 -4.46 4.41 -8.75
N GLU A 30 -3.30 5.05 -8.82
CA GLU A 30 -2.57 5.24 -10.07
C GLU A 30 -1.99 3.92 -10.59
N ILE A 31 -1.43 3.09 -9.69
CA ILE A 31 -0.90 1.76 -10.04
C ILE A 31 -2.04 0.85 -10.52
N GLU A 32 -3.19 0.87 -9.83
CA GLU A 32 -4.39 0.14 -10.22
C GLU A 32 -4.88 0.61 -11.59
N ARG A 33 -5.03 1.93 -11.81
CA ARG A 33 -5.45 2.48 -13.10
C ARG A 33 -4.53 2.04 -14.24
N ASN A 34 -3.21 2.03 -14.02
CA ASN A 34 -2.24 1.56 -15.00
C ASN A 34 -2.37 0.04 -15.27
N ALA A 35 -2.57 -0.76 -14.22
CA ALA A 35 -2.77 -2.21 -14.36
C ALA A 35 -4.10 -2.55 -15.05
N LEU A 36 -5.17 -1.81 -14.76
CA LEU A 36 -6.46 -1.90 -15.44
C LEU A 36 -6.30 -1.54 -16.92
N SER A 37 -5.65 -0.41 -17.25
CA SER A 37 -5.39 -0.02 -18.64
C SER A 37 -4.63 -1.11 -19.40
N ALA A 38 -3.56 -1.66 -18.82
CA ALA A 38 -2.79 -2.74 -19.43
C ALA A 38 -3.62 -4.01 -19.65
N SER A 39 -4.56 -4.31 -18.76
CA SER A 39 -5.46 -5.46 -18.86
C SER A 39 -6.57 -5.23 -19.89
N LEU A 40 -7.06 -4.00 -20.02
CA LEU A 40 -8.05 -3.61 -21.01
C LEU A 40 -7.54 -3.79 -22.44
N LYS A 41 -6.25 -3.52 -22.69
CA LYS A 41 -5.62 -3.79 -23.99
C LYS A 41 -5.70 -5.26 -24.38
N ILE A 42 -5.59 -6.17 -23.40
CA ILE A 42 -5.78 -7.61 -23.65
C ILE A 42 -7.23 -7.90 -24.05
N LEU A 43 -8.21 -7.27 -23.40
CA LEU A 43 -9.61 -7.40 -23.79
C LEU A 43 -9.87 -6.89 -25.20
N ALA A 44 -9.31 -5.72 -25.56
CA ALA A 44 -9.44 -5.13 -26.89
C ALA A 44 -8.86 -6.05 -27.98
N VAL A 45 -7.69 -6.64 -27.75
CA VAL A 45 -7.06 -7.60 -28.67
C VAL A 45 -7.90 -8.88 -28.79
N MET A 46 -8.56 -9.32 -27.73
CA MET A 46 -9.42 -10.51 -27.75
C MET A 46 -10.78 -10.28 -28.41
N ALA A 47 -11.18 -9.02 -28.65
CA ALA A 47 -12.52 -8.69 -29.11
C ALA A 47 -12.73 -8.91 -30.62
N ALA A 48 -11.67 -8.80 -31.43
CA ALA A 48 -11.77 -8.94 -32.88
C ALA A 48 -10.48 -9.47 -33.53
N ILE A 49 -10.63 -10.09 -34.70
CA ILE A 49 -9.53 -10.57 -35.56
C ILE A 49 -9.03 -9.40 -36.42
N ARG A 50 -7.72 -9.10 -36.37
CA ARG A 50 -7.08 -7.97 -37.08
C ARG A 50 -5.96 -8.42 -38.03
N LEU A 51 -6.23 -9.40 -38.88
CA LEU A 51 -5.20 -9.95 -39.78
C LEU A 51 -4.83 -8.98 -40.92
N ASP A 52 -5.76 -8.16 -41.39
CA ASP A 52 -5.58 -7.29 -42.57
C ASP A 52 -5.28 -5.83 -42.22
N ASN A 53 -4.79 -5.56 -41.00
CA ASN A 53 -4.50 -4.21 -40.50
C ASN A 53 -5.71 -3.25 -40.60
N THR A 54 -6.92 -3.79 -40.43
CA THR A 54 -8.17 -3.03 -40.36
C THR A 54 -8.12 -2.07 -39.19
N GLU A 55 -8.24 -0.77 -39.48
CA GLU A 55 -8.39 0.26 -38.44
C GLU A 55 -9.74 0.03 -37.74
N ASP A 56 -9.71 -0.16 -36.42
CA ASP A 56 -10.89 -0.24 -35.58
C ASP A 56 -10.73 0.66 -34.35
N GLN A 57 -11.86 1.01 -33.75
CA GLN A 57 -11.91 1.90 -32.59
C GLN A 57 -12.16 1.16 -31.27
N ILE A 58 -11.97 -0.16 -31.23
CA ILE A 58 -12.34 -1.00 -30.07
C ILE A 58 -11.60 -0.57 -28.80
N GLU A 59 -10.28 -0.39 -28.86
CA GLU A 59 -9.49 0.02 -27.70
C GLU A 59 -9.95 1.39 -27.17
N ILE A 60 -10.24 2.34 -28.08
CA ILE A 60 -10.70 3.68 -27.74
C ILE A 60 -12.06 3.60 -27.05
N VAL A 61 -13.04 2.93 -27.66
CA VAL A 61 -14.39 2.76 -27.12
C VAL A 61 -14.37 2.04 -25.77
N LEU A 62 -13.59 0.96 -25.63
CA LEU A 62 -13.45 0.26 -24.36
C LEU A 62 -12.81 1.16 -23.30
N SER A 63 -11.77 1.92 -23.65
CA SER A 63 -11.07 2.77 -22.69
C SER A 63 -11.96 3.91 -22.19
N SER A 64 -12.67 4.61 -23.08
CA SER A 64 -13.59 5.68 -22.70
C SER A 64 -14.74 5.15 -21.84
N SER A 65 -15.32 4.00 -22.20
CA SER A 65 -16.51 3.46 -21.55
C SER A 65 -16.23 2.72 -20.24
N LEU A 66 -15.06 2.08 -20.11
CA LEU A 66 -14.78 1.15 -19.01
C LEU A 66 -13.74 1.65 -17.99
N MET A 67 -12.89 2.61 -18.39
CA MET A 67 -11.90 3.27 -17.51
C MET A 67 -12.34 4.66 -17.05
N GLY A 68 -13.34 5.25 -17.70
CA GLY A 68 -13.80 6.62 -17.48
C GLY A 68 -14.40 6.86 -16.09
N ALA A 69 -13.91 7.91 -15.44
CA ALA A 69 -14.46 8.55 -14.24
C ALA A 69 -15.47 9.68 -14.57
N VAL A 70 -15.91 9.77 -15.82
CA VAL A 70 -16.85 10.79 -16.29
C VAL A 70 -18.25 10.28 -15.95
N PRO A 71 -19.10 11.05 -15.24
CA PRO A 71 -20.52 10.71 -15.18
C PRO A 71 -20.97 10.70 -16.64
N ALA A 72 -21.33 9.52 -17.15
CA ALA A 72 -21.99 9.43 -18.45
C ALA A 72 -23.01 10.56 -18.48
N GLU A 73 -22.90 11.48 -19.45
CA GLU A 73 -24.01 12.39 -19.71
C GLU A 73 -25.22 11.48 -19.84
N ALA A 74 -26.22 11.70 -18.98
CA ALA A 74 -27.27 10.71 -18.71
C ALA A 74 -28.08 10.34 -19.98
N ASP A 75 -27.88 11.07 -21.07
CA ASP A 75 -28.55 10.94 -22.36
C ASP A 75 -27.64 10.43 -23.51
N ALA A 76 -26.37 10.09 -23.27
CA ALA A 76 -25.51 9.51 -24.30
C ALA A 76 -25.79 8.00 -24.47
N PRO A 77 -26.01 7.49 -25.70
CA PRO A 77 -26.19 6.06 -25.95
C PRO A 77 -24.99 5.26 -25.44
N ASP A 78 -25.21 4.18 -24.67
CA ASP A 78 -24.14 3.30 -24.20
C ASP A 78 -23.51 2.57 -25.41
N PRO A 79 -22.27 2.90 -25.80
CA PRO A 79 -21.63 2.29 -26.97
C PRO A 79 -21.39 0.78 -26.76
N LEU A 80 -21.44 0.29 -25.52
CA LEU A 80 -21.31 -1.12 -25.18
C LEU A 80 -22.64 -1.87 -25.09
N ALA A 81 -23.78 -1.20 -25.30
CA ALA A 81 -25.08 -1.86 -25.40
C ALA A 81 -25.31 -2.52 -26.78
N SER A 82 -24.48 -2.18 -27.77
CA SER A 82 -24.51 -2.80 -29.09
C SER A 82 -24.06 -4.26 -29.06
N ASN A 83 -24.60 -5.07 -29.97
CA ASN A 83 -24.14 -6.42 -30.25
C ASN A 83 -23.06 -6.49 -31.35
N THR A 84 -22.77 -5.37 -32.00
CA THR A 84 -21.83 -5.25 -33.12
C THR A 84 -20.87 -4.10 -32.89
N TRP A 85 -19.65 -4.24 -33.37
CA TRP A 85 -18.64 -3.19 -33.38
C TRP A 85 -18.78 -2.33 -34.63
N GLU A 86 -18.59 -1.03 -34.49
CA GLU A 86 -18.41 -0.13 -35.63
C GLU A 86 -17.08 -0.45 -36.34
N GLU A 87 -17.07 -0.41 -37.67
CA GLU A 87 -15.89 -0.69 -38.52
C GLU A 87 -15.33 -2.13 -38.46
N VAL A 88 -15.98 -3.05 -37.76
CA VAL A 88 -15.56 -4.46 -37.69
C VAL A 88 -16.65 -5.38 -38.23
N SER A 89 -16.28 -6.22 -39.19
CA SER A 89 -17.23 -7.19 -39.76
C SER A 89 -17.70 -8.21 -38.71
N PRO A 90 -18.93 -8.73 -38.80
CA PRO A 90 -19.42 -9.77 -37.89
C PRO A 90 -18.54 -11.04 -37.89
N ASN A 91 -17.96 -11.40 -39.04
CA ASN A 91 -17.06 -12.55 -39.17
C ASN A 91 -15.70 -12.34 -38.48
N ALA A 92 -15.29 -11.08 -38.30
CA ALA A 92 -14.08 -10.71 -37.58
C ALA A 92 -14.34 -10.44 -36.08
N THR A 93 -15.60 -10.43 -35.64
CA THR A 93 -15.97 -10.17 -34.24
C THR A 93 -15.86 -11.46 -33.42
N LEU A 94 -15.04 -11.44 -32.36
CA LEU A 94 -14.90 -12.55 -31.41
C LEU A 94 -15.68 -12.32 -30.13
N LEU A 95 -15.72 -11.08 -29.65
CA LEU A 95 -16.49 -10.66 -28.48
C LEU A 95 -17.32 -9.44 -28.85
N THR A 96 -18.62 -9.45 -28.56
CA THR A 96 -19.47 -8.28 -28.76
C THR A 96 -19.15 -7.19 -27.72
N PRO A 97 -19.53 -5.92 -27.97
CA PRO A 97 -19.38 -4.86 -26.97
C PRO A 97 -20.02 -5.21 -25.62
N ALA A 98 -21.22 -5.79 -25.64
CA ALA A 98 -21.92 -6.25 -24.43
C ALA A 98 -21.16 -7.37 -23.69
N GLN A 99 -20.56 -8.32 -24.42
CA GLN A 99 -19.73 -9.37 -23.81
C GLN A 99 -18.46 -8.79 -23.19
N CYS A 100 -17.82 -7.81 -23.83
CA CYS A 100 -16.66 -7.12 -23.28
C CYS A 100 -17.00 -6.40 -21.97
N LYS A 101 -18.16 -5.73 -21.90
CA LYS A 101 -18.66 -5.10 -20.67
C LYS A 101 -18.85 -6.11 -19.54
N LEU A 102 -19.50 -7.25 -19.80
CA LEU A 102 -19.72 -8.30 -18.81
C LEU A 102 -18.40 -8.91 -18.33
N LEU A 103 -17.48 -9.25 -19.25
CA LEU A 103 -16.16 -9.78 -18.93
C LEU A 103 -15.34 -8.78 -18.10
N TRP A 104 -15.42 -7.49 -18.42
CA TRP A 104 -14.75 -6.45 -17.66
C TRP A 104 -15.30 -6.33 -16.23
N MET A 105 -16.63 -6.37 -16.06
CA MET A 105 -17.25 -6.35 -14.73
C MET A 105 -16.84 -7.57 -13.90
N GLN A 106 -16.87 -8.76 -14.48
CA GLN A 106 -16.42 -9.98 -13.82
C GLN A 106 -14.94 -9.88 -13.43
N PHE A 107 -14.10 -9.40 -14.34
CA PHE A 107 -12.68 -9.18 -14.08
C PHE A 107 -12.44 -8.22 -12.93
N LYS A 108 -13.15 -7.08 -12.87
CA LYS A 108 -13.06 -6.13 -11.76
C LYS A 108 -13.46 -6.77 -10.43
N ALA A 109 -14.50 -7.60 -10.42
CA ALA A 109 -14.87 -8.36 -9.22
C ALA A 109 -13.75 -9.34 -8.81
N ASP A 110 -13.15 -10.05 -9.76
CA ASP A 110 -12.09 -11.04 -9.53
C ASP A 110 -10.78 -10.45 -8.99
N ILE A 111 -10.49 -9.18 -9.29
CA ILE A 111 -9.28 -8.49 -8.82
C ILE A 111 -9.49 -7.65 -7.56
N ALA A 112 -10.73 -7.41 -7.13
CA ALA A 112 -11.04 -6.54 -6.00
C ALA A 112 -10.29 -6.95 -4.72
N TYR A 113 -10.17 -8.26 -4.48
CA TYR A 113 -9.38 -8.78 -3.37
C TYR A 113 -7.90 -8.38 -3.44
N ILE A 114 -7.30 -8.38 -4.62
CA ILE A 114 -5.87 -8.05 -4.81
C ILE A 114 -5.62 -6.59 -4.45
N VAL A 115 -6.51 -5.68 -4.89
CA VAL A 115 -6.44 -4.26 -4.57
C VAL A 115 -6.66 -4.04 -3.06
N ASN A 116 -7.67 -4.68 -2.48
CA ASN A 116 -7.95 -4.59 -1.04
C ASN A 116 -6.77 -5.07 -0.19
N GLN A 117 -6.10 -6.16 -0.59
CA GLN A 117 -4.92 -6.67 0.09
C GLN A 117 -3.77 -5.67 0.03
N ALA A 118 -3.54 -5.03 -1.12
CA ALA A 118 -2.52 -4.00 -1.28
C ALA A 118 -2.80 -2.77 -0.39
N THR A 119 -4.04 -2.29 -0.38
CA THR A 119 -4.47 -1.16 0.46
C THR A 119 -4.30 -1.47 1.95
N SER A 120 -4.77 -2.65 2.39
CA SER A 120 -4.60 -3.09 3.78
C SER A 120 -3.13 -3.21 4.19
N ALA A 121 -2.28 -3.78 3.33
CA ALA A 121 -0.85 -3.87 3.59
C ALA A 121 -0.17 -2.49 3.68
N GLN A 122 -0.57 -1.54 2.82
CA GLN A 122 -0.06 -0.17 2.86
C GLN A 122 -0.52 0.56 4.14
N GLU A 123 -1.77 0.40 4.54
CA GLU A 123 -2.32 0.98 5.76
C GLU A 123 -1.63 0.44 7.01
N ALA A 124 -1.41 -0.88 7.09
CA ALA A 124 -0.66 -1.50 8.17
C ALA A 124 0.75 -0.89 8.29
N ARG A 125 1.44 -0.67 7.16
CA ARG A 125 2.76 -0.02 7.15
C ARG A 125 2.73 1.47 7.48
N ARG A 126 1.69 2.20 7.06
CA ARG A 126 1.47 3.59 7.47
C ARG A 126 1.30 3.69 8.98
N GLN A 127 0.49 2.81 9.56
CA GLN A 127 0.30 2.77 11.01
C GLN A 127 1.60 2.37 11.73
N ALA A 128 2.31 1.35 11.24
CA ALA A 128 3.61 0.96 11.76
C ALA A 128 4.60 2.14 11.80
N LYS A 129 4.74 2.87 10.69
CA LYS A 129 5.62 4.04 10.58
C LYS A 129 5.22 5.15 11.57
N LYS A 130 3.92 5.40 11.75
CA LYS A 130 3.41 6.38 12.73
C LYS A 130 3.77 5.97 14.16
N VAL A 131 3.53 4.71 14.53
CA VAL A 131 3.83 4.18 15.86
C VAL A 131 5.33 4.22 16.14
N ILE A 132 6.17 3.81 15.18
CA ILE A 132 7.64 3.89 15.29
C ILE A 132 8.08 5.34 15.55
N LYS A 133 7.54 6.30 14.80
CA LYS A 133 7.87 7.73 15.00
C LYS A 133 7.48 8.20 16.41
N GLN A 134 6.33 7.78 16.93
CA GLN A 134 5.90 8.11 18.29
C GLN A 134 6.84 7.50 19.34
N ILE A 135 7.21 6.23 19.19
CA ILE A 135 8.14 5.55 20.08
C ILE A 135 9.50 6.25 20.09
N LEU A 136 10.07 6.53 18.91
CA LEU A 136 11.34 7.25 18.79
C LEU A 136 11.27 8.63 19.44
N GLY A 137 10.15 9.34 19.30
CA GLY A 137 9.92 10.63 19.98
C GLY A 137 9.92 10.51 21.50
N LEU A 138 9.25 9.50 22.06
CA LEU A 138 9.25 9.24 23.50
C LEU A 138 10.64 8.86 24.02
N VAL A 139 11.39 8.05 23.27
CA VAL A 139 12.76 7.68 23.61
C VAL A 139 13.66 8.93 23.61
N ALA A 140 13.58 9.77 22.57
CA ALA A 140 14.34 11.02 22.50
C ALA A 140 14.02 11.96 23.67
N PHE A 141 12.75 12.08 24.05
CA PHE A 141 12.35 12.86 25.22
C PHE A 141 12.93 12.29 26.52
N ALA A 142 12.90 10.96 26.71
CA ALA A 142 13.50 10.32 27.87
C ALA A 142 15.03 10.55 27.93
N ILE A 143 15.72 10.53 26.80
CA ILE A 143 17.15 10.84 26.71
C ILE A 143 17.43 12.31 27.07
N MET A 144 16.67 13.25 26.51
CA MET A 144 16.83 14.68 26.80
C MET A 144 16.62 15.00 28.29
N THR A 145 15.62 14.38 28.91
CA THR A 145 15.37 14.51 30.36
C THR A 145 16.49 13.90 31.20
N LEU A 146 17.05 12.76 30.79
CA LEU A 146 18.23 12.15 31.43
C LEU A 146 19.48 13.02 31.28
N VAL A 147 19.80 13.53 30.09
CA VAL A 147 20.98 14.38 29.85
C VAL A 147 20.90 15.69 30.65
N SER A 148 19.74 16.35 30.65
CA SER A 148 19.52 17.56 31.46
C SER A 148 19.71 17.30 32.95
N TYR A 149 19.31 16.12 33.44
CA TYR A 149 19.52 15.70 34.81
C TYR A 149 21.01 15.49 35.15
N TRP A 150 21.78 14.85 34.26
CA TRP A 150 23.23 14.70 34.43
C TRP A 150 23.95 16.06 34.46
N ALA A 151 23.48 17.03 33.68
CA ALA A 151 24.03 18.38 33.65
C ALA A 151 23.71 19.22 34.90
N MET A 152 22.61 18.94 35.60
CA MET A 152 22.13 19.73 36.74
C MET A 152 22.71 19.34 38.10
N GLY A 153 23.56 18.29 38.20
CA GLY A 153 24.29 17.97 39.42
C GLY A 153 23.40 17.62 40.62
N THR A 154 23.04 16.33 40.73
CA THR A 154 22.52 15.65 41.93
C THR A 154 21.41 16.36 42.74
N ALA A 155 20.17 15.95 42.49
CA ALA A 155 19.18 15.68 43.55
C ALA A 155 18.11 14.72 42.99
N SER A 156 17.88 13.59 43.63
CA SER A 156 16.82 12.64 43.27
C SER A 156 15.44 13.30 43.45
N ASN A 157 14.93 13.91 42.38
CA ASN A 157 13.62 14.56 42.37
C ASN A 157 12.50 13.51 42.12
N PRO A 158 11.53 13.33 43.05
CA PRO A 158 10.43 12.37 42.89
C PRO A 158 9.55 12.62 41.65
N GLU A 159 9.49 13.86 41.14
CA GLU A 159 8.75 14.20 39.92
C GLU A 159 9.40 13.57 38.66
N MET A 160 10.72 13.42 38.64
CA MET A 160 11.45 12.76 37.54
C MET A 160 11.21 11.25 37.51
N ALA A 161 11.19 10.61 38.68
CA ALA A 161 10.78 9.20 38.79
C ALA A 161 9.31 9.02 38.36
N ALA A 162 8.45 10.01 38.59
CA ALA A 162 7.09 10.03 38.04
C ALA A 162 7.09 10.19 36.51
N GLY A 163 7.90 11.09 35.95
CA GLY A 163 8.07 11.28 34.50
C GLY A 163 8.52 10.01 33.78
N LEU A 164 9.58 9.35 34.26
CA LEU A 164 10.07 8.09 33.69
C LEU A 164 9.03 6.97 33.80
N ARG A 165 8.27 6.89 34.90
CA ARG A 165 7.15 5.95 35.03
C ARG A 165 6.02 6.24 34.04
N ASN A 166 5.72 7.51 33.77
CA ASN A 166 4.71 7.91 32.81
C ASN A 166 5.13 7.59 31.38
N VAL A 167 6.39 7.84 31.02
CA VAL A 167 6.96 7.42 29.72
C VAL A 167 6.91 5.91 29.57
N GLY A 168 7.29 5.15 30.62
CA GLY A 168 7.18 3.69 30.62
C GLY A 168 5.74 3.19 30.42
N LYS A 169 4.77 3.78 31.11
CA LYS A 169 3.33 3.47 30.92
C LYS A 169 2.84 3.80 29.51
N ALA A 170 3.22 4.96 28.97
CA ALA A 170 2.87 5.36 27.61
C ALA A 170 3.49 4.43 26.55
N MET A 171 4.74 4.03 26.75
CA MET A 171 5.42 3.07 25.88
C MET A 171 4.73 1.71 25.92
N VAL A 172 4.38 1.22 27.11
CA VAL A 172 3.63 -0.03 27.28
C VAL A 172 2.26 0.03 26.59
N HIS A 173 1.54 1.14 26.70
CA HIS A 173 0.25 1.31 26.03
C HIS A 173 0.41 1.28 24.50
N LEU A 174 1.41 1.98 23.96
CA LEU A 174 1.72 1.96 22.53
C LEU A 174 2.17 0.58 22.05
N MET A 175 2.90 -0.19 22.86
CA MET A 175 3.39 -1.53 22.50
C MET A 175 2.32 -2.62 22.56
N LYS A 176 1.24 -2.44 23.34
CA LYS A 176 0.19 -3.45 23.48
C LYS A 176 -0.56 -3.72 22.17
N ASP A 177 -0.67 -2.71 21.31
CA ASP A 177 -1.40 -2.80 20.03
C ASP A 177 -0.44 -3.05 18.84
N ILE A 178 0.84 -3.34 19.11
CA ILE A 178 1.86 -3.54 18.09
C ILE A 178 1.91 -5.00 17.64
N GLY A 179 1.69 -5.24 16.35
CA GLY A 179 1.97 -6.52 15.70
C GLY A 179 3.48 -6.82 15.58
N PRO A 180 3.87 -8.10 15.41
CA PRO A 180 5.28 -8.54 15.38
C PRO A 180 6.11 -7.86 14.27
N GLU A 181 5.47 -7.43 13.17
CA GLU A 181 6.14 -6.72 12.08
C GLU A 181 6.72 -5.36 12.52
N VAL A 182 5.95 -4.56 13.27
CA VAL A 182 6.41 -3.23 13.72
C VAL A 182 7.51 -3.38 14.77
N LEU A 183 7.43 -4.41 15.60
CA LEU A 183 8.44 -4.73 16.60
C LEU A 183 9.78 -5.12 15.94
N ALA A 184 9.74 -5.89 14.85
CA ALA A 184 10.94 -6.23 14.08
C ALA A 184 11.60 -4.98 13.46
N ILE A 185 10.81 -4.08 12.86
CA ILE A 185 11.32 -2.82 12.31
C ILE A 185 11.91 -1.94 13.42
N LEU A 186 11.21 -1.82 14.55
CA LEU A 186 11.65 -1.01 15.67
C LEU A 186 12.97 -1.54 16.26
N LYS A 187 13.15 -2.86 16.34
CA LYS A 187 14.38 -3.49 16.82
C LYS A 187 15.59 -3.19 15.92
N ASP A 188 15.37 -3.01 14.63
CA ASP A 188 16.42 -2.66 13.65
C ASP A 188 16.70 -1.14 13.60
N GLU A 189 15.66 -0.31 13.70
CA GLU A 189 15.78 1.15 13.56
C GLU A 189 16.19 1.86 14.86
N LEU A 190 15.78 1.35 16.03
CA LEU A 190 16.07 1.96 17.32
C LEU A 190 17.59 2.09 17.61
N PRO A 191 18.44 1.07 17.36
CA PRO A 191 19.89 1.20 17.53
C PRO A 191 20.50 2.25 16.58
N LYS A 192 20.05 2.31 15.33
CA LYS A 192 20.54 3.27 14.33
C LYS A 192 20.21 4.70 14.76
N ALA A 193 18.98 4.93 15.20
CA ALA A 193 18.50 6.22 15.69
C ALA A 193 19.23 6.68 16.97
N LEU A 194 19.71 5.74 17.79
CA LEU A 194 20.39 6.03 19.05
C LEU A 194 21.92 6.00 18.96
N SER A 195 22.49 5.74 17.78
CA SER A 195 23.94 5.64 17.57
C SER A 195 24.73 6.87 18.05
N PHE A 196 24.09 8.04 18.12
CA PHE A 196 24.69 9.28 18.65
C PHE A 196 24.98 9.26 20.16
N LEU A 197 24.40 8.33 20.93
CA LEU A 197 24.56 8.24 22.39
C LEU A 197 25.77 7.42 22.85
N GLY A 198 26.52 6.87 21.90
CA GLY A 198 27.61 5.95 22.18
C GLY A 198 27.12 4.54 22.58
N PRO A 199 27.97 3.52 22.40
CA PRO A 199 27.54 2.12 22.45
C PRO A 199 27.01 1.65 23.83
N GLN A 200 27.52 2.22 24.92
CA GLN A 200 27.08 1.84 26.28
C GLN A 200 25.64 2.29 26.59
N MET A 201 25.29 3.51 26.21
CA MET A 201 23.93 4.03 26.40
C MET A 201 22.92 3.35 25.49
N VAL A 202 23.32 3.06 24.25
CA VAL A 202 22.51 2.26 23.33
C VAL A 202 22.23 0.87 23.91
N ALA A 203 23.23 0.20 24.48
CA ALA A 203 23.07 -1.11 25.10
C ALA A 203 22.09 -1.08 26.30
N LEU A 204 22.15 -0.06 27.15
CA LEU A 204 21.22 0.13 28.26
C LEU A 204 19.77 0.33 27.78
N ILE A 205 19.57 1.20 26.78
CA ILE A 205 18.23 1.45 26.23
C ILE A 205 17.68 0.19 25.57
N MET A 206 18.50 -0.55 24.83
CA MET A 206 18.10 -1.82 24.21
C MET A 206 17.78 -2.91 25.24
N ALA A 207 18.50 -2.97 26.36
CA ALA A 207 18.18 -3.90 27.45
C ALA A 207 16.84 -3.57 28.12
N LEU A 208 16.53 -2.29 28.33
CA LEU A 208 15.23 -1.85 28.83
C LEU A 208 14.11 -2.17 27.84
N PHE A 209 14.33 -1.91 26.56
CA PHE A 209 13.36 -2.25 25.51
C PHE A 209 13.10 -3.76 25.46
N LYS A 210 14.15 -4.59 25.48
CA LYS A 210 14.05 -6.06 25.51
C LYS A 210 13.24 -6.56 26.72
N ASN A 211 13.55 -6.10 27.93
CA ASN A 211 12.84 -6.48 29.15
C ASN A 211 11.37 -6.02 29.12
N MET A 212 11.08 -4.87 28.52
CA MET A 212 9.70 -4.45 28.28
C MET A 212 9.01 -5.39 27.30
N THR A 213 9.62 -5.78 26.18
CA THR A 213 8.99 -6.68 25.20
C THR A 213 8.79 -8.12 25.71
N GLU A 214 9.72 -8.65 26.51
CA GLU A 214 9.65 -10.02 27.07
C GLU A 214 8.55 -10.17 28.13
N ARG A 215 8.14 -9.07 28.80
CA ARG A 215 7.00 -9.09 29.74
C ARG A 215 5.63 -9.29 29.07
N TRP A 216 5.57 -9.29 27.74
CA TRP A 216 4.33 -9.36 26.96
C TRP A 216 4.23 -10.58 26.02
N GLN A 217 5.21 -11.50 26.04
CA GLN A 217 5.05 -12.86 25.49
C GLN A 217 4.52 -13.80 26.59
#